data_AF-A0ABD1DD13-F1
#
_entry.id   AF-A0ABD1DD13-F1
#
_cell.length_a   1.000
_cell.length_b   1.000
_cell.length_c   1.000
_cell.angle_alpha   90.00
_cell.angle_beta   90.00
_cell.angle_gamma   90.00
#
_symmetry.space_group_name_H-M   'P 1'
#
loop_
_entity.id
_entity.type
_entity.pdbx_description
1 polymer ?
#
loop_
_entity_poly.entity_id
_entity_poly.type
_entity_poly.pdbx_seq_one_letter_code
_entity_poly.pdbx_strand_id
1 'polypeptide(L)'
;MAVAAPKGHRLTALEIFLIPFELEVWCTLIALLGMCCAVMMFCPIHFENDLILHPLCGFEKKCLDKVSRMEQFVLISLIMFFFLLTNAFEAKIIALMTSIPSTPDPRTLEDLIRQNITIQHAASTDDFFWTSESLEAKIFTYDPNDRQFQNRSEIRRNFNRKRGFSGVLEEIKYAINSPDEYDFEADQSRFVILDRFGLGTRIAFHFSGYRNALVPRLERTHRAFSEAGLLDFWDRRKIQYSFGVMHLNRVSASLQQKIANRRDLGMLELELAWYVLAIG
;
A
#
# COMPACT_ATOMS: atom_id res chain seq x y z
N MET A 1 23.57 8.17 1.71
CA MET A 1 22.80 6.92 1.76
C MET A 1 21.34 7.30 1.74
N ALA A 2 20.55 6.61 0.92
CA ALA A 2 19.14 6.87 0.76
C ALA A 2 18.34 5.69 1.33
N VAL A 3 17.05 5.93 1.54
CA VAL A 3 16.10 4.93 2.00
C VAL A 3 14.98 4.85 0.97
N ALA A 4 14.65 3.61 0.60
CA ALA A 4 13.49 3.25 -0.19
C ALA A 4 12.42 2.65 0.72
N ALA A 5 11.21 3.19 0.65
CA ALA A 5 10.05 2.68 1.36
C ALA A 5 9.00 2.18 0.36
N PRO A 6 8.19 1.17 0.72
CA PRO A 6 7.09 0.73 -0.13
C PRO A 6 6.14 1.91 -0.34
N LYS A 7 5.72 2.06 -1.60
CA LYS A 7 4.79 3.09 -2.02
C LYS A 7 3.40 2.80 -1.46
N GLY A 8 2.57 3.83 -1.31
CA GLY A 8 1.19 3.63 -0.88
C GLY A 8 0.46 2.69 -1.85
N HIS A 9 -0.25 1.71 -1.30
CA HIS A 9 -1.03 0.77 -2.11
C HIS A 9 -2.37 1.39 -2.53
N ARG A 10 -2.88 0.91 -3.67
CA ARG A 10 -4.30 1.06 -4.03
C ARG A 10 -5.15 0.34 -3.00
N LEU A 11 -6.24 0.97 -2.62
CA LEU A 11 -7.17 0.38 -1.67
C LEU A 11 -7.76 -0.91 -2.23
N THR A 12 -7.86 -1.90 -1.36
CA THR A 12 -8.44 -3.21 -1.69
C THR A 12 -9.95 -3.05 -1.84
N ALA A 13 -10.63 -3.93 -2.60
CA ALA A 13 -12.09 -3.87 -2.78
C ALA A 13 -12.86 -3.72 -1.45
N LEU A 14 -12.43 -4.46 -0.40
CA LEU A 14 -13.01 -4.36 0.94
C LEU A 14 -12.89 -2.97 1.56
N GLU A 15 -11.73 -2.35 1.42
CA GLU A 15 -11.50 -1.00 1.92
C GLU A 15 -12.36 -0.01 1.15
N ILE A 16 -12.50 -0.18 -0.17
CA ILE A 16 -13.37 0.65 -1.03
C ILE A 16 -14.84 0.55 -0.62
N PHE A 17 -15.33 -0.61 -0.16
CA PHE A 17 -16.72 -0.77 0.31
C PHE A 17 -16.96 -0.18 1.71
N LEU A 18 -15.94 -0.09 2.56
CA LEU A 18 -16.05 0.41 3.94
C LEU A 18 -15.75 1.91 4.07
N ILE A 19 -14.96 2.49 3.16
CA ILE A 19 -14.62 3.92 3.09
C ILE A 19 -15.80 4.89 2.86
N PRO A 20 -16.90 4.56 2.14
CA PRO A 20 -17.90 5.55 1.76
C PRO A 20 -18.56 6.24 2.96
N PHE A 21 -18.66 5.54 4.09
CA PHE A 21 -19.23 6.05 5.32
C PHE A 21 -18.20 6.00 6.46
N GLU A 22 -18.16 7.07 7.24
CA GLU A 22 -17.36 7.09 8.47
C GLU A 22 -17.93 6.10 9.50
N LEU A 23 -17.08 5.65 10.43
CA LEU A 23 -17.47 4.73 11.50
C LEU A 23 -18.68 5.25 12.28
N GLU A 24 -18.81 6.57 12.45
CA GLU A 24 -19.96 7.20 13.11
C GLU A 24 -21.29 6.91 12.38
N VAL A 25 -21.28 6.95 11.04
CA VAL A 25 -22.46 6.68 10.22
C VAL A 25 -22.81 5.19 10.27
N TRP A 26 -21.81 4.31 10.24
CA TRP A 26 -22.03 2.87 10.43
C TRP A 26 -22.64 2.56 11.80
N CYS A 27 -22.12 3.17 12.86
CA CYS A 27 -22.64 3.01 14.22
C CYS A 27 -24.08 3.52 14.34
N THR A 28 -24.41 4.66 13.74
CA THR A 28 -25.79 5.19 13.75
C THR A 28 -26.75 4.32 12.94
N LEU A 29 -26.31 3.74 11.82
CA LEU A 29 -27.11 2.81 11.02
C LEU A 29 -27.38 1.50 11.78
N ILE A 30 -26.37 0.94 12.45
CA ILE A 30 -26.52 -0.25 13.32
C ILE A 30 -27.45 0.08 14.50
N ALA A 31 -27.29 1.25 15.13
CA ALA A 31 -28.15 1.69 16.22
C ALA A 31 -29.61 1.88 15.77
N LEU A 32 -29.83 2.45 14.58
CA LEU A 32 -31.16 2.61 13.98
C LEU A 32 -31.80 1.24 13.70
N LEU A 33 -31.06 0.30 13.10
CA LEU A 33 -31.53 -1.07 12.90
C LEU A 33 -31.86 -1.76 14.23
N GLY A 34 -31.01 -1.61 15.24
CA GLY A 34 -31.25 -2.13 16.59
C GLY A 34 -32.48 -1.53 17.23
N MET A 35 -32.73 -0.22 17.05
CA MET A 35 -33.94 0.46 17.50
C MET A 35 -35.18 -0.07 16.79
N CYS A 36 -35.13 -0.28 15.46
CA CYS A 36 -36.22 -0.90 14.72
C CYS A 36 -36.49 -2.33 15.23
N CYS A 37 -35.46 -3.16 15.43
CA CYS A 37 -35.60 -4.50 16.04
C CYS A 37 -36.21 -4.44 17.45
N ALA A 38 -35.77 -3.49 18.29
CA ALA A 38 -36.29 -3.31 19.63
C ALA A 38 -37.78 -2.93 19.60
N VAL A 39 -38.18 -1.98 18.75
CA VAL A 39 -39.58 -1.59 18.57
C VAL A 39 -40.43 -2.80 18.12
N MET A 40 -39.91 -3.63 17.22
CA MET A 40 -40.58 -4.86 16.78
C MET A 40 -40.70 -5.91 17.89
N MET A 41 -39.69 -6.04 18.76
CA MET A 41 -39.72 -6.97 19.90
C MET A 41 -40.64 -6.49 21.02
N PHE A 42 -40.63 -5.19 21.35
CA PHE A 42 -41.41 -4.65 22.46
C PHE A 42 -42.88 -4.35 22.09
N CYS A 43 -43.16 -4.07 20.81
CA CYS A 43 -44.49 -3.71 20.33
C CYS A 43 -44.98 -4.59 19.16
N PRO A 44 -44.98 -5.93 19.27
CA PRO A 44 -45.40 -6.83 18.19
C PRO A 44 -46.89 -6.69 17.81
N ILE A 45 -47.68 -6.01 18.65
CA ILE A 45 -49.13 -5.80 18.48
C ILE A 45 -49.43 -4.52 17.68
N HIS A 46 -48.48 -3.60 17.54
CA HIS A 46 -48.68 -2.30 16.88
C HIS A 46 -48.05 -2.19 15.49
N PHE A 47 -47.18 -3.14 15.12
CA PHE A 47 -46.50 -3.15 13.83
C PHE A 47 -46.63 -4.54 13.21
N GLU A 48 -47.41 -4.66 12.14
CA GLU A 48 -47.61 -5.92 11.43
C GLU A 48 -46.60 -6.10 10.29
N ASN A 49 -46.04 -5.01 9.74
CA ASN A 49 -45.02 -5.07 8.70
C ASN A 49 -43.61 -5.10 9.29
N ASP A 50 -42.70 -5.79 8.59
CA ASP A 50 -41.29 -5.82 8.98
C ASP A 50 -40.64 -4.45 8.69
N LEU A 51 -40.39 -3.66 9.73
CA LEU A 51 -39.81 -2.31 9.62
C LEU A 51 -38.42 -2.29 8.97
N ILE A 52 -37.72 -3.43 8.91
CA ILE A 52 -36.36 -3.52 8.36
C ILE A 52 -36.39 -4.10 6.94
N LEU A 53 -37.14 -5.17 6.73
CA LEU A 53 -37.19 -5.86 5.44
C LEU A 53 -37.92 -5.04 4.37
N HIS A 54 -38.91 -4.24 4.80
CA HIS A 54 -39.73 -3.45 3.90
C HIS A 54 -38.96 -2.26 3.28
N PRO A 55 -38.26 -1.40 4.03
CA PRO A 55 -37.50 -0.30 3.45
C PRO A 55 -36.23 -0.72 2.72
N LEU A 56 -35.60 -1.83 3.14
CA LEU A 56 -34.29 -2.24 2.62
C LEU A 56 -34.39 -3.17 1.41
N CYS A 57 -35.35 -4.11 1.42
CA CYS A 57 -35.52 -5.12 0.37
C CYS A 57 -36.83 -4.96 -0.41
N GLY A 58 -37.71 -4.03 -0.03
CA GLY A 58 -38.99 -3.83 -0.69
C GLY A 58 -40.00 -4.98 -0.45
N PHE A 59 -39.76 -5.86 0.53
CA PHE A 59 -40.69 -6.95 0.83
C PHE A 59 -41.91 -6.42 1.58
N GLU A 60 -43.09 -6.51 0.97
CA GLU A 60 -44.37 -6.19 1.59
C GLU A 60 -45.06 -7.45 2.12
N LYS A 61 -45.28 -7.52 3.44
CA LYS A 61 -46.17 -8.54 4.04
C LYS A 61 -47.64 -8.14 3.96
N LYS A 62 -47.96 -6.85 4.15
CA LYS A 62 -49.26 -6.22 3.88
C LYS A 62 -49.06 -4.92 3.10
N CYS A 63 -49.91 -4.69 2.09
CA CYS A 63 -49.91 -3.45 1.31
C CYS A 63 -50.03 -2.22 2.22
N LEU A 64 -49.22 -1.19 1.95
CA LEU A 64 -49.12 0.05 2.72
C LEU A 64 -50.48 0.72 3.02
N ASP A 65 -51.44 0.58 2.11
CA ASP A 65 -52.78 1.19 2.21
C ASP A 65 -53.66 0.60 3.32
N LYS A 66 -53.32 -0.58 3.86
CA LYS A 66 -54.12 -1.25 4.91
C LYS A 66 -53.56 -1.08 6.32
N VAL A 67 -52.53 -0.25 6.46
CA VAL A 67 -51.72 -0.14 7.67
C VAL A 67 -52.15 1.08 8.50
N SER A 68 -51.87 1.05 9.81
CA SER A 68 -52.09 2.19 10.71
C SER A 68 -51.42 3.47 10.16
N ARG A 69 -52.09 4.62 10.23
CA ARG A 69 -51.50 5.91 9.77
C ARG A 69 -50.14 6.20 10.42
N MET A 70 -49.96 5.82 11.68
CA MET A 70 -48.68 6.03 12.38
C MET A 70 -47.57 5.14 11.82
N GLU A 71 -47.88 3.88 11.53
CA GLU A 71 -46.94 2.94 10.92
C GLU A 71 -46.61 3.35 9.48
N GLN A 72 -47.60 3.85 8.73
CA GLN A 72 -47.39 4.41 7.38
C GLN A 72 -46.42 5.60 7.39
N PHE A 73 -46.57 6.56 8.32
CA PHE A 73 -45.63 7.69 8.43
C PHE A 73 -44.22 7.24 8.80
N VAL A 74 -44.07 6.28 9.72
CA VAL A 74 -42.77 5.74 10.12
C VAL A 74 -42.11 5.00 8.95
N LEU A 75 -42.84 4.16 8.23
CA LEU A 75 -42.33 3.42 7.08
C LEU A 75 -41.92 4.35 5.94
N ILE A 76 -42.74 5.35 5.59
CA ILE A 76 -42.40 6.32 4.53
C ILE A 76 -41.14 7.12 4.91
N SER A 77 -41.02 7.56 6.17
CA SER A 77 -39.82 8.26 6.64
C SER A 77 -38.59 7.37 6.56
N LEU A 78 -38.71 6.09 6.91
CA LEU A 78 -37.62 5.12 6.90
C LEU A 78 -37.21 4.76 5.46
N ILE A 79 -38.17 4.61 4.54
CA ILE A 79 -37.93 4.41 3.11
C ILE A 79 -37.18 5.61 2.52
N MET A 80 -37.63 6.84 2.79
CA MET A 80 -36.93 8.05 2.32
C MET A 80 -35.50 8.12 2.85
N PHE A 81 -35.30 7.82 4.13
CA PHE A 81 -33.98 7.81 4.75
C PHE A 81 -33.04 6.78 4.09
N PHE A 82 -33.46 5.52 3.99
CA PHE A 82 -32.65 4.48 3.36
C PHE A 82 -32.41 4.75 1.87
N PHE A 83 -33.39 5.29 1.15
CA PHE A 83 -33.22 5.67 -0.26
C PHE A 83 -32.13 6.74 -0.44
N LEU A 84 -32.15 7.80 0.39
CA LEU A 84 -31.12 8.83 0.37
C LEU A 84 -29.74 8.25 0.72
N LEU A 85 -29.69 7.35 1.70
CA LEU A 85 -28.44 6.73 2.16
C LEU A 85 -27.86 5.79 1.09
N THR A 86 -28.68 4.98 0.44
CA THR A 86 -28.27 4.10 -0.67
C THR A 86 -27.77 4.91 -1.87
N ASN A 87 -28.48 5.99 -2.25
CA ASN A 87 -28.01 6.86 -3.34
C ASN A 87 -26.68 7.54 -3.02
N ALA A 88 -26.50 8.01 -1.78
CA ALA A 88 -25.24 8.61 -1.34
C ALA A 88 -24.09 7.60 -1.33
N PHE A 89 -24.38 6.36 -0.91
CA PHE A 89 -23.44 5.25 -0.91
C PHE A 89 -23.01 4.88 -2.34
N GLU A 90 -23.98 4.69 -3.24
CA GLU A 90 -23.74 4.34 -4.63
C GLU A 90 -22.91 5.42 -5.33
N ALA A 91 -23.28 6.70 -5.17
CA ALA A 91 -22.53 7.81 -5.76
C ALA A 91 -21.07 7.86 -5.28
N LYS A 92 -20.83 7.61 -3.98
CA LYS A 92 -19.47 7.54 -3.43
C LYS A 92 -18.70 6.33 -3.93
N ILE A 93 -19.32 5.15 -4.01
CA ILE A 93 -18.68 3.95 -4.56
C ILE A 93 -18.31 4.17 -6.02
N ILE A 94 -19.20 4.73 -6.84
CA ILE A 94 -18.90 5.03 -8.25
C ILE A 94 -17.74 6.03 -8.35
N ALA A 95 -17.70 7.06 -7.50
CA ALA A 95 -16.58 8.00 -7.44
C ALA A 95 -15.24 7.31 -7.05
N LEU A 96 -15.27 6.38 -6.11
CA LEU A 96 -14.11 5.59 -5.68
C LEU A 96 -13.68 4.57 -6.74
N MET A 97 -14.63 3.96 -7.47
CA MET A 97 -14.35 3.03 -8.56
C MET A 97 -13.77 3.76 -9.78
N THR A 98 -14.23 4.98 -10.06
CA THR A 98 -13.69 5.81 -11.16
C THR A 98 -12.31 6.39 -10.82
N SER A 99 -12.05 6.70 -9.55
CA SER A 99 -10.77 7.20 -9.08
C SER A 99 -10.36 6.54 -7.76
N ILE A 100 -9.75 5.36 -7.86
CA ILE A 100 -9.32 4.60 -6.67
C ILE A 100 -8.27 5.42 -5.92
N PRO A 101 -8.55 5.88 -4.69
CA PRO A 101 -7.56 6.59 -3.89
C PRO A 101 -6.41 5.63 -3.59
N SER A 102 -5.20 6.16 -3.62
CA SER A 102 -4.01 5.44 -3.13
C SER A 102 -3.65 6.00 -1.77
N THR A 103 -3.15 5.14 -0.88
CA THR A 103 -2.62 5.60 0.40
C THR A 103 -1.46 6.58 0.16
N PRO A 104 -1.29 7.61 1.00
CA PRO A 104 -0.25 8.62 0.80
C PRO A 104 1.14 8.01 0.94
N ASP A 105 2.00 8.33 -0.01
CA ASP A 105 3.38 7.87 -0.04
C ASP A 105 4.17 8.36 1.17
N PRO A 106 4.95 7.50 1.85
CA PRO A 106 5.78 7.91 2.96
C PRO A 106 6.91 8.84 2.46
N ARG A 107 7.03 10.04 3.04
CA ARG A 107 8.07 11.03 2.67
C ARG A 107 9.05 11.32 3.79
N THR A 108 8.66 11.03 5.03
CA THR A 108 9.43 11.30 6.24
C THR A 108 9.60 10.04 7.08
N LEU A 109 10.54 10.08 8.03
CA LEU A 109 10.76 8.97 8.96
C LEU A 109 9.56 8.76 9.88
N GLU A 110 8.86 9.84 10.24
CA GLU A 110 7.60 9.83 10.99
C GLU A 110 6.50 9.07 10.26
N ASP A 111 6.42 9.21 8.93
CA ASP A 111 5.45 8.47 8.11
C ASP A 111 5.73 6.97 8.17
N LEU A 112 7.01 6.56 8.16
CA LEU A 112 7.39 5.15 8.28
C LEU A 112 6.95 4.57 9.61
N ILE A 113 7.13 5.32 10.71
CA ILE A 113 6.70 4.89 12.05
C ILE A 113 5.18 4.75 12.10
N ARG A 114 4.45 5.75 11.58
CA ARG A 114 2.98 5.74 11.53
C ARG A 114 2.44 4.56 10.72
N GLN A 115 3.08 4.25 9.59
CA GLN A 115 2.70 3.15 8.71
C GLN A 115 3.27 1.80 9.17
N ASN A 116 4.04 1.76 10.27
CA ASN A 116 4.73 0.59 10.80
C ASN A 116 5.58 -0.12 9.73
N ILE A 117 6.31 0.69 8.95
CA ILE A 117 7.25 0.24 7.93
C ILE A 117 8.61 0.07 8.57
N THR A 118 9.17 -1.13 8.47
CA THR A 118 10.54 -1.43 8.94
C THR A 118 11.51 -1.35 7.77
N ILE A 119 12.66 -0.73 7.95
CA ILE A 119 13.71 -0.69 6.94
C ILE A 119 14.73 -1.77 7.27
N GLN A 120 14.95 -2.66 6.33
CA GLN A 120 16.02 -3.63 6.43
C GLN A 120 17.34 -3.00 6.00
N HIS A 121 18.37 -3.27 6.78
CA HIS A 121 19.74 -2.90 6.48
C HIS A 121 20.61 -4.16 6.48
N ALA A 122 21.48 -4.28 5.48
CA ALA A 122 22.51 -5.31 5.48
C ALA A 122 23.58 -4.88 6.49
N ALA A 123 23.53 -5.35 7.74
CA ALA A 123 24.56 -5.00 8.69
C ALA A 123 25.91 -5.49 8.17
N SER A 124 26.80 -4.55 7.93
CA SER A 124 28.22 -4.83 7.91
C SER A 124 28.76 -4.55 9.31
N THR A 125 29.80 -5.27 9.71
CA THR A 125 30.36 -5.30 11.08
C THR A 125 30.76 -3.93 11.67
N ASP A 126 30.66 -2.84 10.90
CA ASP A 126 31.04 -1.46 11.24
C ASP A 126 29.82 -0.51 11.33
N ASP A 127 28.68 -0.99 11.83
CA ASP A 127 27.46 -0.19 11.99
C ASP A 127 27.54 0.76 13.19
N PHE A 128 28.40 1.77 13.09
CA PHE A 128 28.62 2.84 14.08
C PHE A 128 27.39 3.76 14.26
N PHE A 129 26.43 3.73 13.33
CA PHE A 129 25.30 4.65 13.29
C PHE A 129 24.10 4.21 14.15
N TRP A 130 24.07 2.98 14.65
CA TRP A 130 22.86 2.35 15.21
C TRP A 130 23.03 1.92 16.68
N THR A 131 23.34 2.85 17.56
CA THR A 131 23.25 2.60 19.01
C THR A 131 21.79 2.49 19.46
N SER A 132 21.49 1.44 20.22
CA SER A 132 20.17 0.82 20.45
C SER A 132 19.04 1.65 21.09
N GLU A 133 19.27 2.93 21.41
CA GLU A 133 18.29 3.78 22.12
C GLU A 133 17.63 4.86 21.25
N SER A 134 18.07 5.05 20.00
CA SER A 134 17.45 6.05 19.11
C SER A 134 16.14 5.51 18.49
N LEU A 135 15.20 6.43 18.22
CA LEU A 135 13.92 6.14 17.57
C LEU A 135 14.12 5.47 16.19
N GLU A 136 15.25 5.74 15.56
CA GLU A 136 15.70 5.17 14.30
C GLU A 136 16.02 3.66 14.46
N ALA A 137 16.63 3.22 15.56
CA ALA A 137 16.93 1.81 15.82
C ALA A 137 15.66 0.92 15.88
N LYS A 138 14.48 1.49 16.13
CA LYS A 138 13.19 0.77 16.09
C LYS A 138 12.69 0.53 14.67
N ILE A 139 13.10 1.36 13.71
CA ILE A 139 12.70 1.28 12.30
C ILE A 139 13.71 0.45 11.51
N PHE A 140 14.99 0.63 11.80
CA PHE A 140 16.09 -0.10 11.17
C PHE A 140 16.30 -1.43 11.88
N THR A 141 15.58 -2.45 11.43
CA THR A 141 15.71 -3.80 11.98
C THR A 141 16.80 -4.55 11.22
N TYR A 142 17.80 -5.00 11.96
CA TYR A 142 18.76 -6.00 11.48
C TYR A 142 18.28 -7.40 11.86
N ASP A 143 18.17 -8.27 10.86
CA ASP A 143 17.93 -9.69 11.07
C ASP A 143 19.13 -10.49 10.49
N PRO A 144 20.00 -11.05 11.33
CA PRO A 144 21.19 -11.78 10.91
C PRO A 144 20.87 -13.09 10.17
N ASN A 145 19.67 -13.64 10.36
CA ASN A 145 19.19 -14.82 9.65
C ASN A 145 18.40 -14.46 8.39
N ASP A 146 18.16 -13.18 8.14
CA ASP A 146 17.51 -12.71 6.93
C ASP A 146 18.48 -12.79 5.75
N ARG A 147 18.52 -13.98 5.15
CA ARG A 147 19.29 -14.31 3.95
C ARG A 147 18.91 -13.45 2.73
N GLN A 148 17.93 -12.56 2.87
CA GLN A 148 17.52 -11.61 1.84
C GLN A 148 18.69 -10.85 1.24
N PHE A 149 19.71 -10.45 2.01
CA PHE A 149 20.86 -9.74 1.43
C PHE A 149 21.93 -10.65 0.80
N GLN A 150 21.94 -11.95 1.09
CA GLN A 150 22.89 -12.90 0.49
C GLN A 150 22.37 -13.51 -0.81
N ASN A 151 21.05 -13.60 -1.00
CA ASN A 151 20.42 -14.05 -2.25
C ASN A 151 19.42 -13.00 -2.76
N ARG A 152 19.83 -12.20 -3.76
CA ARG A 152 18.95 -11.23 -4.47
C ARG A 152 17.64 -11.84 -5.00
N SER A 153 17.59 -13.17 -5.17
CA SER A 153 16.41 -13.91 -5.61
C SER A 153 15.41 -14.26 -4.48
N GLU A 154 15.79 -14.14 -3.20
CA GLU A 154 14.94 -14.43 -2.03
C GLU A 154 14.32 -13.17 -1.41
N ILE A 155 14.93 -11.99 -1.59
CA ILE A 155 14.25 -10.67 -1.47
C ILE A 155 12.91 -10.70 -2.21
N ARG A 156 12.92 -11.36 -3.38
CA ARG A 156 11.82 -11.51 -4.34
C ARG A 156 10.58 -12.25 -3.82
N ARG A 157 10.69 -13.11 -2.80
CA ARG A 157 9.58 -13.99 -2.35
C ARG A 157 8.95 -13.57 -1.02
N ASN A 158 9.65 -12.81 -0.19
CA ASN A 158 9.19 -12.37 1.13
C ASN A 158 8.93 -10.86 1.18
N PHE A 159 8.39 -10.29 0.09
CA PHE A 159 7.89 -8.91 0.08
C PHE A 159 6.65 -8.79 0.95
N ASN A 160 6.87 -8.72 2.26
CA ASN A 160 5.93 -8.07 3.14
C ASN A 160 5.86 -6.59 2.71
N ARG A 161 4.68 -6.13 2.31
CA ARG A 161 4.35 -4.75 1.88
C ARG A 161 4.71 -3.64 2.89
N LYS A 162 5.37 -3.99 4.00
CA LYS A 162 5.79 -3.12 5.11
C LYS A 162 7.30 -3.08 5.29
N ARG A 163 8.09 -3.61 4.35
CA ARG A 163 9.56 -3.62 4.44
C ARG A 163 10.18 -2.71 3.39
N GLY A 164 11.00 -1.76 3.84
CA GLY A 164 11.84 -0.90 3.01
C GLY A 164 13.30 -1.34 3.04
N PHE A 165 14.15 -0.71 2.23
CA PHE A 165 15.59 -0.97 2.18
C PHE A 165 16.41 0.31 2.13
N SER A 166 17.69 0.21 2.50
CA SER A 166 18.63 1.35 2.52
C SER A 166 19.90 1.03 1.75
N GLY A 167 20.59 2.06 1.23
CA GLY A 167 21.73 1.87 0.34
C GLY A 167 22.28 3.16 -0.28
N VAL A 168 23.13 2.99 -1.30
CA VAL A 168 23.65 4.11 -2.09
C VAL A 168 22.55 4.62 -3.03
N LEU A 169 22.41 5.93 -3.17
CA LEU A 169 21.31 6.56 -3.89
C LEU A 169 21.17 6.05 -5.34
N GLU A 170 22.27 5.96 -6.07
CA GLU A 170 22.26 5.51 -7.47
C GLU A 170 21.87 4.04 -7.61
N GLU A 171 22.32 3.18 -6.68
CA GLU A 171 21.90 1.77 -6.63
C GLU A 171 20.41 1.64 -6.31
N ILE A 172 19.90 2.45 -5.38
CA ILE A 172 18.48 2.47 -5.03
C ILE A 172 17.62 2.96 -6.20
N LYS A 173 17.98 4.09 -6.81
CA LYS A 173 17.26 4.62 -8.00
C LYS A 173 17.17 3.57 -9.08
N TYR A 174 18.23 2.81 -9.28
CA TYR A 174 18.24 1.73 -10.25
C TYR A 174 17.36 0.55 -9.81
N ALA A 175 17.46 0.11 -8.56
CA ALA A 175 16.69 -1.01 -8.00
C ALA A 175 15.17 -0.75 -8.04
N ILE A 176 14.73 0.46 -7.68
CA ILE A 176 13.33 0.90 -7.68
C ILE A 176 12.75 0.96 -9.09
N ASN A 177 13.57 1.34 -10.07
CA ASN A 177 13.18 1.37 -11.48
C ASN A 177 13.37 0.02 -12.19
N SER A 178 13.72 -1.03 -11.46
CA SER A 178 13.80 -2.37 -12.03
C SER A 178 12.39 -2.90 -12.35
N PRO A 179 12.24 -3.76 -13.37
CA PRO A 179 10.93 -4.31 -13.76
C PRO A 179 10.28 -5.12 -12.64
N ASP A 180 11.08 -5.72 -11.78
CA ASP A 180 10.58 -6.54 -10.67
C ASP A 180 9.85 -5.66 -9.64
N GLU A 181 10.34 -4.44 -9.45
CA GLU A 181 9.80 -3.45 -8.51
C GLU A 181 8.87 -2.45 -9.18
N TYR A 182 8.63 -2.58 -10.48
CA TYR A 182 7.69 -1.77 -11.22
C TYR A 182 6.31 -2.39 -11.18
N ASP A 183 5.33 -1.65 -10.66
CA ASP A 183 3.94 -2.03 -10.77
C ASP A 183 3.43 -1.65 -12.17
N PHE A 184 3.34 -2.67 -13.03
CA PHE A 184 2.83 -2.51 -14.38
C PHE A 184 1.32 -2.22 -14.43
N GLU A 185 0.54 -2.55 -13.40
CA GLU A 185 -0.89 -2.26 -13.34
C GLU A 185 -1.15 -0.79 -12.96
N ALA A 186 -0.35 -0.27 -12.04
CA ALA A 186 -0.39 1.14 -11.64
C ALA A 186 0.44 2.07 -12.52
N ASP A 187 1.31 1.52 -13.38
CA ASP A 187 2.32 2.23 -14.18
C ASP A 187 3.26 3.11 -13.33
N GLN A 188 3.69 2.56 -12.19
CA GLN A 188 4.49 3.27 -11.19
C GLN A 188 5.45 2.30 -10.49
N SER A 189 6.54 2.80 -9.93
CA SER A 189 7.37 1.96 -9.05
C SER A 189 6.65 1.65 -7.73
N ARG A 190 6.86 0.44 -7.22
CA ARG A 190 6.38 -0.05 -5.92
C ARG A 190 7.09 0.59 -4.74
N PHE A 191 8.16 1.34 -4.98
CA PHE A 191 8.95 2.00 -3.95
C PHE A 191 9.05 3.49 -4.22
N VAL A 192 9.13 4.26 -3.14
CA VAL A 192 9.44 5.69 -3.16
C VAL A 192 10.72 5.92 -2.37
N ILE A 193 11.58 6.80 -2.88
CA ILE A 193 12.76 7.25 -2.14
C ILE A 193 12.30 8.36 -1.20
N LEU A 194 12.73 8.30 0.06
CA LEU A 194 12.41 9.36 1.02
C LEU A 194 13.23 10.61 0.69
N ASP A 195 12.58 11.63 0.13
CA ASP A 195 13.25 12.87 -0.29
C ASP A 195 13.77 13.72 0.88
N ARG A 196 13.15 13.59 2.06
CA ARG A 196 13.44 14.43 3.24
C ARG A 196 14.30 13.75 4.29
N PHE A 197 14.80 12.53 4.01
CA PHE A 197 15.60 11.77 4.95
C PHE A 197 16.80 11.10 4.27
N GLY A 198 18.00 11.41 4.74
CA GLY A 198 19.25 10.83 4.25
C GLY A 198 20.05 10.24 5.41
N LEU A 199 20.50 8.99 5.25
CA LEU A 199 21.29 8.23 6.22
C LEU A 199 22.77 8.65 6.28
N GLY A 200 23.03 9.95 6.10
CA GLY A 200 24.38 10.50 5.97
C GLY A 200 25.06 10.22 4.63
N THR A 201 26.29 10.69 4.47
CA THR A 201 27.08 10.54 3.23
C THR A 201 28.15 9.48 3.44
N ARG A 202 28.11 8.42 2.63
CA ARG A 202 29.17 7.42 2.61
C ARG A 202 30.19 7.81 1.54
N ILE A 203 31.42 8.04 1.95
CA ILE A 203 32.52 8.32 1.04
C ILE A 203 33.34 7.04 0.90
N ALA A 204 33.48 6.55 -0.33
CA ALA A 204 34.31 5.39 -0.62
C ALA A 204 35.78 5.82 -0.64
N PHE A 205 36.63 5.09 0.07
CA PHE A 205 38.07 5.32 0.09
C PHE A 205 38.80 4.04 -0.31
N HIS A 206 39.94 4.21 -0.98
CA HIS A 206 40.87 3.12 -1.20
C HIS A 206 41.82 3.05 0.00
N PHE A 207 41.76 1.94 0.73
CA PHE A 207 42.72 1.67 1.79
C PHE A 207 44.05 1.27 1.17
N SER A 208 45.12 1.95 1.60
CA SER A 208 46.49 1.59 1.26
C SER A 208 47.27 1.33 2.56
N GLY A 209 48.23 0.42 2.50
CA GLY A 209 49.08 0.11 3.64
C GLY A 209 49.87 1.33 4.15
N TYR A 210 50.24 1.29 5.43
CA TYR A 210 51.01 2.36 6.07
C TYR A 210 52.33 2.61 5.30
N ARG A 211 52.61 3.88 4.95
CA ARG A 211 53.79 4.34 4.19
C ARG A 211 53.94 3.74 2.78
N ASN A 212 52.85 3.63 2.03
CA ASN A 212 52.91 3.19 0.65
C ASN A 212 53.32 4.34 -0.32
N ALA A 213 54.48 4.18 -0.99
CA ALA A 213 55.01 5.15 -1.95
C ALA A 213 54.14 5.34 -3.21
N LEU A 214 53.19 4.43 -3.46
CA LEU A 214 52.27 4.51 -4.60
C LEU A 214 51.07 5.42 -4.34
N VAL A 215 50.79 5.79 -3.08
CA VAL A 215 49.62 6.61 -2.72
C VAL A 215 49.54 7.91 -3.52
N PRO A 216 50.62 8.72 -3.63
CA PRO A 216 50.54 9.97 -4.39
C PRO A 216 50.28 9.75 -5.89
N ARG A 217 50.76 8.62 -6.45
CA ARG A 217 50.48 8.26 -7.84
C ARG A 217 49.02 7.85 -8.01
N LEU A 218 48.51 7.03 -7.09
CA LEU A 218 47.14 6.54 -7.10
C LEU A 218 46.12 7.69 -6.95
N GLU A 219 46.39 8.64 -6.05
CA GLU A 219 45.57 9.85 -5.89
C GLU A 219 45.52 10.69 -7.17
N ARG A 220 46.67 10.92 -7.81
CA ARG A 220 46.72 11.66 -9.09
C ARG A 220 45.93 10.95 -10.19
N THR A 221 46.08 9.62 -10.30
CA THR A 221 45.33 8.85 -11.30
C THR A 221 43.83 8.83 -11.01
N HIS A 222 43.44 8.69 -9.74
CA HIS A 222 42.04 8.70 -9.34
C HIS A 222 41.40 10.05 -9.66
N ARG A 223 42.09 11.16 -9.34
CA ARG A 223 41.63 12.51 -9.69
C ARG A 223 41.49 12.67 -11.21
N ALA A 224 42.50 12.28 -11.99
CA ALA A 224 42.43 12.36 -13.44
C ALA A 224 41.27 11.54 -14.04
N PHE A 225 41.02 10.33 -13.52
CA PHE A 225 39.89 9.51 -13.96
C PHE A 225 38.54 10.07 -13.54
N SER A 226 38.44 10.69 -12.37
CA SER A 226 37.24 11.39 -11.93
C SER A 226 36.96 12.62 -12.81
N GLU A 227 37.97 13.45 -13.05
CA GLU A 227 37.87 14.67 -13.86
C GLU A 227 37.55 14.36 -15.33
N ALA A 228 38.12 13.27 -15.86
CA ALA A 228 37.80 12.79 -17.21
C ALA A 228 36.44 12.07 -17.31
N GLY A 229 35.71 11.90 -16.20
CA GLY A 229 34.42 11.19 -16.17
C GLY A 229 34.53 9.67 -16.36
N LEU A 230 35.74 9.11 -16.32
CA LEU A 230 35.96 7.67 -16.55
C LEU A 230 35.32 6.83 -15.45
N LEU A 231 35.38 7.29 -14.20
CA LEU A 231 34.76 6.60 -13.06
C LEU A 231 33.23 6.54 -13.19
N ASP A 232 32.58 7.65 -13.54
CA ASP A 232 31.13 7.73 -13.77
C ASP A 232 30.71 6.83 -14.95
N PHE A 233 31.48 6.85 -16.04
CA PHE A 233 31.23 5.99 -17.20
C PHE A 233 31.21 4.49 -16.82
N TRP A 234 32.22 4.04 -16.08
CA TRP A 234 32.30 2.63 -15.69
C TRP A 234 31.22 2.24 -14.70
N ASP A 235 30.85 3.13 -13.78
CA ASP A 235 29.78 2.87 -12.81
C ASP A 235 28.43 2.72 -13.52
N ARG A 236 28.08 3.64 -14.41
CA ARG A 236 26.88 3.54 -15.25
C ARG A 236 26.88 2.28 -16.10
N ARG A 237 28.01 1.92 -16.71
CA ARG A 237 28.11 0.72 -17.56
C ARG A 237 27.95 -0.57 -16.76
N LYS A 238 28.55 -0.64 -15.56
CA LYS A 238 28.38 -1.77 -14.65
C LYS A 238 26.92 -1.94 -14.24
N ILE A 239 26.26 -0.84 -13.90
CA ILE A 239 24.84 -0.82 -13.57
C ILE A 239 24.01 -1.30 -14.78
N GLN A 240 24.20 -0.72 -15.96
CA GLN A 240 23.51 -1.13 -17.18
C GLN A 240 23.71 -2.62 -17.52
N TYR A 241 24.93 -3.14 -17.37
CA TYR A 241 25.20 -4.55 -17.66
C TYR A 241 24.56 -5.49 -16.64
N SER A 242 24.66 -5.15 -15.35
CA SER A 242 24.14 -5.98 -14.25
C SER A 242 22.63 -6.15 -14.32
N PHE A 243 21.94 -5.19 -14.92
CA PHE A 243 20.50 -5.13 -14.85
C PHE A 243 19.77 -4.97 -16.20
N GLY A 244 20.40 -4.45 -17.25
CA GLY A 244 19.77 -4.15 -18.54
C GLY A 244 19.40 -5.38 -19.38
N VAL A 245 20.22 -6.44 -19.36
CA VAL A 245 19.92 -7.69 -20.07
C VAL A 245 18.80 -8.48 -19.36
N MET A 246 18.79 -8.45 -18.03
CA MET A 246 17.70 -9.02 -17.21
C MET A 246 16.39 -8.23 -17.37
N HIS A 247 16.48 -6.92 -17.61
CA HIS A 247 15.34 -6.02 -17.74
C HIS A 247 14.44 -6.39 -18.93
N LEU A 248 15.03 -6.56 -20.13
CA LEU A 248 14.30 -6.88 -21.36
C LEU A 248 13.49 -8.18 -21.25
N ASN A 249 14.12 -9.26 -20.79
CA ASN A 249 13.47 -10.57 -20.69
C ASN A 249 12.33 -10.62 -19.66
N ARG A 250 12.37 -9.76 -18.63
CA ARG A 250 11.33 -9.72 -17.59
C ARG A 250 10.21 -8.76 -17.93
N VAL A 251 10.51 -7.62 -18.56
CA VAL A 251 9.49 -6.69 -19.08
C VAL A 251 8.63 -7.38 -20.14
N SER A 252 9.21 -8.20 -21.01
CA SER A 252 8.43 -8.97 -21.99
C SER A 252 7.47 -9.95 -21.30
N ALA A 253 7.93 -10.63 -20.24
CA ALA A 253 7.10 -11.58 -19.48
C ALA A 253 5.98 -10.87 -18.69
N SER A 254 6.25 -9.73 -18.07
CA SER A 254 5.26 -8.96 -17.31
C SER A 254 4.24 -8.25 -18.21
N LEU A 255 4.65 -7.77 -19.39
CA LEU A 255 3.73 -7.25 -20.41
C LEU A 255 2.75 -8.32 -20.88
N GLN A 256 3.24 -9.54 -21.09
CA GLN A 256 2.40 -10.68 -21.48
C GLN A 256 1.35 -10.98 -20.41
N GLN A 257 1.73 -10.87 -19.13
CA GLN A 257 0.81 -11.01 -18.00
C GLN A 257 -0.17 -9.83 -17.89
N LYS A 258 0.26 -8.59 -18.14
CA LYS A 258 -0.61 -7.39 -18.17
C LYS A 258 -1.67 -7.47 -19.27
N ILE A 259 -1.33 -8.06 -20.41
CA ILE A 259 -2.27 -8.31 -21.51
C ILE A 259 -3.30 -9.37 -21.09
N ALA A 260 -2.89 -10.41 -20.35
CA ALA A 260 -3.78 -11.45 -19.84
C ALA A 260 -4.72 -10.95 -18.73
N ASN A 261 -4.29 -9.98 -17.91
CA ASN A 261 -5.02 -9.49 -16.73
C ASN A 261 -5.86 -8.23 -16.97
N ARG A 262 -6.23 -7.95 -18.23
CA ARG A 262 -6.80 -6.66 -18.62
C ARG A 262 -8.30 -6.57 -18.28
N ARG A 263 -8.60 -5.98 -17.11
CA ARG A 263 -9.86 -5.30 -16.74
C ARG A 263 -11.15 -6.12 -16.86
N ASP A 264 -11.21 -7.25 -16.18
CA ASP A 264 -12.49 -7.78 -15.74
C ASP A 264 -12.57 -7.58 -14.22
N LEU A 265 -13.69 -7.03 -13.72
CA LEU A 265 -14.03 -7.14 -12.31
C LEU A 265 -14.09 -8.64 -12.00
N GLY A 266 -13.06 -9.14 -11.34
CA GLY A 266 -12.94 -10.55 -11.05
C GLY A 266 -14.04 -10.97 -10.06
N MET A 267 -14.51 -12.22 -10.16
CA MET A 267 -15.37 -12.84 -9.14
C MET A 267 -14.84 -12.62 -7.70
N LEU A 268 -13.52 -12.57 -7.55
CA LEU A 268 -12.81 -12.28 -6.30
C LEU A 268 -13.18 -10.94 -5.66
N GLU A 269 -13.47 -9.91 -6.46
CA GLU A 269 -13.84 -8.59 -5.93
C GLU A 269 -15.28 -8.55 -5.40
N LEU A 270 -16.13 -9.49 -5.85
CA LEU A 270 -17.51 -9.68 -5.39
C LEU A 270 -17.64 -10.74 -4.30
N GLU A 271 -16.55 -11.42 -3.90
CA GLU A 271 -16.59 -12.48 -2.88
C GLU A 271 -17.24 -12.05 -1.58
N LEU A 272 -17.03 -10.79 -1.16
CA LEU A 272 -17.66 -10.28 0.05
C LEU A 272 -19.18 -10.27 -0.02
N ALA A 273 -19.74 -9.89 -1.17
CA ALA A 273 -21.18 -9.90 -1.39
C ALA A 273 -21.72 -11.33 -1.29
N TRP A 274 -20.98 -12.31 -1.82
CA TRP A 274 -21.31 -13.72 -1.71
C TRP A 274 -21.18 -14.25 -0.27
N TYR A 275 -20.17 -13.83 0.49
CA TYR A 275 -20.03 -14.21 1.90
C TYR A 275 -21.17 -13.64 2.74
N VAL A 276 -21.55 -12.38 2.53
CA VAL A 276 -22.69 -11.76 3.22
C VAL A 276 -23.98 -12.51 2.88
N LEU A 277 -24.19 -12.85 1.60
CA LEU A 277 -25.35 -13.61 1.16
C LEU A 277 -25.37 -15.06 1.67
N ALA A 278 -24.21 -15.67 1.91
CA ALA A 278 -24.11 -17.02 2.48
C ALA A 278 -24.31 -17.07 4.00
N ILE A 279 -24.05 -15.96 4.70
CA ILE A 279 -24.20 -15.83 6.15
C ILE A 279 -25.62 -15.39 6.54
N GLY A 280 -26.24 -14.51 5.75
CA GLY A 280 -27.61 -14.03 5.95
C GLY A 280 -28.67 -15.06 5.55
#